data_AF-A0A813DT24-F1
#
_entry.id   AF-A0A813DT24-F1
#
_cell.length_a   1.000
_cell.length_b   1.000
_cell.length_c   1.000
_cell.angle_alpha   90.00
_cell.angle_beta   90.00
_cell.angle_gamma   90.00
#
_symmetry.space_group_name_H-M   'P 1'
#
loop_
_entity.id
_entity.type
_entity.pdbx_description
1 polymer ?
#
loop_
_entity_poly.entity_id
_entity_poly.type
_entity_poly.pdbx_seq_one_letter_code
_entity_poly.pdbx_strand_id
1 'polypeptide(L)' 'ANGSVVTWGNALSGGNSSVVAALLSEGVVHISGNYDAFAAIKANGSVVTWGNATFGGNSSAVAALLSEGVVQVC' A
#
# COMPACT_ATOMS: atom_id res chain seq x y z
N ALA A 1 -16.32 -1.74 -9.23
CA ALA A 1 -15.08 -0.92 -9.26
C ALA A 1 -13.91 -1.85 -9.49
N ASN A 2 -12.88 -1.44 -10.26
CA ASN A 2 -11.72 -2.28 -10.58
C ASN A 2 -10.68 -2.39 -9.44
N GLY A 3 -10.94 -1.79 -8.27
CA GLY A 3 -10.01 -1.77 -7.15
C GLY A 3 -8.88 -0.76 -7.31
N SER A 4 -9.10 0.36 -8.02
CA SER A 4 -8.16 1.48 -8.08
C SER A 4 -8.15 2.29 -6.79
N VAL A 5 -6.98 2.79 -6.37
CA VAL A 5 -6.84 3.69 -5.21
C VAL A 5 -6.45 5.09 -5.66
N VAL A 6 -7.11 6.09 -5.09
CA VAL A 6 -6.74 7.51 -5.20
C VAL A 6 -6.31 7.98 -3.81
N THR A 7 -5.22 8.75 -3.75
CA THR A 7 -4.71 9.34 -2.51
C THR A 7 -4.81 10.86 -2.55
N TRP A 8 -5.00 11.47 -1.39
CA TRP A 8 -5.10 12.93 -1.22
C TRP A 8 -4.61 13.31 0.19
N GLY A 9 -4.30 14.59 0.40
CA GLY A 9 -3.86 15.12 1.70
C GLY A 9 -2.35 15.36 1.79
N ASN A 10 -1.78 15.26 2.99
CA ASN A 10 -0.36 15.55 3.24
C ASN A 10 0.54 14.57 2.47
N ALA A 11 1.46 15.11 1.66
CA ALA A 11 2.33 14.30 0.79
C ALA A 11 3.23 13.32 1.57
N LEU A 12 3.69 13.69 2.76
CA LEU A 12 4.57 12.85 3.58
C LEU A 12 3.79 11.78 4.36
N SER A 13 2.53 12.05 4.69
CA SER A 13 1.61 11.14 5.38
C SER A 13 0.74 10.33 4.40
N GLY A 14 1.31 9.88 3.29
CA GLY A 14 0.65 8.98 2.32
C GLY A 14 -0.32 9.64 1.33
N GLY A 15 -0.48 10.97 1.36
CA GLY A 15 -1.21 11.72 0.33
C GLY A 15 -0.50 11.77 -1.02
N ASN A 16 0.81 11.46 -1.07
CA ASN A 16 1.55 11.23 -2.30
C ASN A 16 1.88 9.74 -2.45
N SER A 17 1.14 9.06 -3.33
CA SER A 17 1.42 7.66 -3.71
C SER A 17 2.02 7.52 -5.10
N SER A 18 2.61 8.59 -5.66
CA SER A 18 3.09 8.59 -7.06
C SER A 18 4.09 7.48 -7.36
N VAL A 19 4.95 7.14 -6.39
CA VAL A 19 5.95 6.06 -6.48
C VAL A 19 5.32 4.69 -6.69
N VAL A 20 4.08 4.48 -6.20
CA VAL A 20 3.37 3.19 -6.28
C VAL A 20 2.06 3.27 -7.06
N ALA A 21 1.79 4.40 -7.74
CA ALA A 21 0.50 4.66 -8.38
C ALA A 21 0.13 3.57 -9.42
N ALA A 22 1.11 3.09 -10.18
CA ALA A 22 0.90 1.99 -11.14
C ALA A 22 0.45 0.69 -10.44
N LEU A 23 0.98 0.40 -9.25
CA LEU A 23 0.66 -0.81 -8.48
C LEU A 23 -0.74 -0.73 -7.86
N LEU A 24 -1.23 0.48 -7.62
CA LEU A 24 -2.53 0.81 -7.03
C LEU A 24 -3.63 1.09 -8.08
N SER A 25 -3.35 0.92 -9.36
CA SER A 25 -4.29 1.23 -10.46
C SER A 25 -5.49 0.29 -10.52
N GLU A 26 -5.37 -0.91 -9.96
CA GLU A 26 -6.41 -1.94 -9.93
C GLU A 26 -6.13 -3.05 -8.93
N GLY A 27 -7.16 -3.84 -8.65
CA GLY A 27 -7.08 -5.10 -7.92
C GLY A 27 -6.89 -4.96 -6.42
N VAL A 28 -6.92 -3.76 -5.84
CA VAL A 28 -6.88 -3.56 -4.38
C VAL A 28 -8.22 -3.96 -3.78
N VAL A 29 -8.16 -4.81 -2.74
CA VAL A 29 -9.34 -5.33 -2.03
C VAL A 29 -9.38 -4.87 -0.58
N HIS A 30 -8.25 -4.43 -0.02
CA HIS A 30 -8.17 -3.92 1.34
C HIS A 30 -7.09 -2.83 1.45
N ILE A 31 -7.35 -1.83 2.30
CA ILE A 31 -6.38 -0.79 2.66
C ILE A 31 -6.35 -0.68 4.17
N SER A 32 -5.14 -0.72 4.74
CA SER A 32 -4.88 -0.43 6.15
C SER A 32 -3.88 0.72 6.23
N GLY A 33 -3.96 1.50 7.31
CA GLY A 33 -3.13 2.68 7.50
C GLY A 33 -2.84 2.94 8.96
N ASN A 34 -1.67 3.50 9.23
CA ASN A 34 -1.29 4.05 10.52
C ASN A 34 -1.16 5.57 10.41
N TYR A 35 -0.43 6.19 11.34
CA TYR A 35 -0.29 7.64 11.41
C TYR A 35 0.24 8.28 10.11
N ASP A 36 1.23 7.66 9.45
CA ASP A 36 1.91 8.24 8.28
C ASP A 36 2.17 7.24 7.13
N ALA A 37 1.77 5.97 7.26
CA ALA A 37 2.01 4.93 6.27
C ALA A 37 0.77 4.06 6.02
N PHE A 38 0.74 3.44 4.85
CA PHE A 38 -0.38 2.66 4.36
C PHE A 38 0.10 1.37 3.70
N ALA A 39 -0.78 0.37 3.70
CA ALA A 39 -0.64 -0.90 3.00
C ALA A 39 -1.93 -1.25 2.26
N ALA A 40 -1.80 -1.64 1.00
CA ALA A 40 -2.89 -2.14 0.18
C ALA A 40 -2.68 -3.64 -0.10
N ILE A 41 -3.69 -4.47 0.18
CA ILE A 41 -3.72 -5.87 -0.22
C ILE A 41 -4.45 -5.97 -1.55
N LYS A 42 -3.84 -6.66 -2.51
CA LYS A 42 -4.42 -6.97 -3.82
C LYS A 42 -5.15 -8.32 -3.79
N ALA A 43 -6.05 -8.54 -4.76
CA ALA A 43 -6.85 -9.77 -4.86
C ALA A 43 -6.02 -11.06 -4.98
N ASN A 44 -4.78 -10.97 -5.45
CA ASN A 44 -3.81 -12.08 -5.51
C ASN A 44 -3.03 -12.28 -4.19
N GLY A 45 -3.33 -11.51 -3.16
CA GLY A 45 -2.64 -11.54 -1.86
C GLY A 45 -1.30 -10.81 -1.82
N SER A 46 -0.94 -10.05 -2.87
CA SER A 46 0.26 -9.19 -2.82
C SER A 46 -0.01 -7.90 -2.06
N VAL A 47 1.04 -7.29 -1.49
CA VAL A 47 0.93 -6.05 -0.70
C VAL A 47 1.76 -4.93 -1.32
N VAL A 48 1.17 -3.74 -1.38
CA VAL A 48 1.83 -2.48 -1.78
C VAL A 48 1.83 -1.54 -0.60
N THR A 49 2.98 -0.99 -0.23
CA THR A 49 3.10 0.00 0.86
C THR A 49 3.48 1.37 0.32
N TRP A 50 3.03 2.43 1.00
CA TRP A 50 3.44 3.81 0.72
C TRP A 50 3.32 4.71 1.96
N GLY A 51 3.82 5.94 1.84
CA GLY A 51 3.89 6.90 2.94
C GLY A 51 5.27 6.92 3.60
N ASN A 52 5.31 7.32 4.86
CA ASN A 52 6.57 7.54 5.56
C ASN A 52 7.32 6.22 5.84
N ALA A 53 8.56 6.13 5.39
CA ALA A 53 9.41 4.96 5.57
C ALA A 53 9.65 4.59 7.04
N THR A 54 9.75 5.58 7.95
CA THR A 54 9.96 5.32 9.39
C THR A 54 8.74 4.70 10.06
N PHE A 55 7.56 4.80 9.43
CA PHE A 55 6.30 4.23 9.91
C PHE A 55 5.87 3.00 9.09
N GLY A 56 6.75 2.43 8.27
CA GLY A 56 6.47 1.21 7.50
C GLY A 56 6.07 1.43 6.04
N GLY A 57 6.15 2.66 5.53
CA GLY A 57 5.91 2.97 4.11
C GLY A 57 6.96 2.40 3.15
N ASN A 58 8.07 1.87 3.67
CA ASN A 58 9.05 1.11 2.91
C ASN A 58 9.13 -0.34 3.43
N SER A 59 8.66 -1.30 2.63
CA SER A 59 8.67 -2.73 2.94
C SER A 59 9.73 -3.52 2.16
N SER A 60 10.73 -2.86 1.56
CA SER A 60 11.73 -3.51 0.69
C SER A 60 12.48 -4.65 1.38
N ALA A 61 12.69 -4.56 2.69
CA ALA A 61 13.36 -5.58 3.50
C ALA A 61 12.59 -6.91 3.57
N VAL A 62 11.28 -6.89 3.32
CA VAL A 62 10.39 -8.06 3.40
C VAL A 62 9.59 -8.30 2.12
N ALA A 63 10.01 -7.70 0.99
CA ALA A 63 9.27 -7.74 -0.27
C ALA A 63 8.92 -9.17 -0.74
N ALA A 64 9.79 -10.14 -0.49
CA ALA A 64 9.56 -11.55 -0.83
C ALA A 64 8.40 -12.19 -0.05
N LEU A 65 8.07 -11.69 1.15
CA LEU A 65 6.95 -12.17 1.96
C LEU A 65 5.63 -11.48 1.58
N LEU A 66 5.70 -10.42 0.77
CA LEU A 66 4.57 -9.59 0.39
C LEU A 66 4.13 -9.82 -1.06
N SER A 67 4.72 -10.80 -1.75
CA SER A 67 4.39 -11.08 -3.16
C SER A 67 3.06 -11.81 -3.34
N GLU A 68 2.60 -12.58 -2.35
CA GLU A 68 1.34 -13.32 -2.39
C GLU A 68 0.93 -13.82 -0.99
N GLY A 69 -0.30 -14.33 -0.88
CA GLY A 69 -0.78 -15.06 0.31
C GLY A 69 -1.13 -14.19 1.52
N VAL A 70 -0.97 -12.86 1.45
CA VAL A 70 -1.39 -11.96 2.52
C VAL A 70 -2.89 -11.73 2.46
N VAL A 71 -3.58 -11.99 3.57
CA VAL A 71 -5.04 -11.83 3.69
C VAL A 71 -5.46 -10.67 4.59
N GLN A 72 -4.56 -10.19 5.45
CA GLN A 72 -4.83 -9.11 6.38
C GLN A 72 -3.55 -8.37 6.77
N VAL A 73 -3.66 -7.06 6.97
CA VAL A 73 -2.64 -6.20 7.60
C VAL A 73 -3.33 -5.43 8.73
N CYS A 74 -2.85 -5.58 9.97
CA CYS A 74 -3.41 -4.95 11.17
C CYS A 74 -2.50 -3.86 11.75
#